data_AF-A0A6P1DGN1-F1
#
_entry.id   AF-A0A6P1DGN1-F1
#
_cell.length_a   1.000
_cell.length_b   1.000
_cell.length_c   1.000
_cell.angle_alpha   90.00
_cell.angle_beta   90.00
_cell.angle_gamma   90.00
#
_symmetry.space_group_name_H-M   'P 1'
#
loop_
_entity.id
_entity.type
_entity.pdbx_description
1 polymer ?
#
loop_
_entity_poly.entity_id
_entity_poly.type
_entity_poly.pdbx_seq_one_letter_code
_entity_poly.pdbx_strand_id
1 'polypeptide(L)'
;MVYADHVSADKAKDDMANAVEGMKFTLKAITDEVNAARGWEGDARSAFNAAADRWNTEATELNGALNRLTELVGEGSATFKRMDAEGEDEFNYIKI
;
A
#
# COMPACT_ATOMS: atom_id res chain seq x y z
N MET A 1 6.93 -26.11 -11.07
CA MET A 1 6.13 -25.73 -9.90
C MET A 1 6.67 -24.41 -9.37
N VAL A 2 7.93 -24.37 -8.90
CA VAL A 2 8.67 -23.16 -8.47
C VAL A 2 8.51 -21.92 -9.38
N TYR A 3 8.73 -22.06 -10.70
CA TYR A 3 8.52 -20.94 -11.64
C TYR A 3 7.07 -20.38 -11.63
N ALA A 4 6.06 -21.25 -11.50
CA ALA A 4 4.66 -20.82 -11.45
C ALA A 4 4.32 -20.14 -10.11
N ASP A 5 4.98 -20.53 -9.02
CA ASP A 5 4.82 -19.95 -7.70
C ASP A 5 5.43 -18.54 -7.64
N HIS A 6 6.59 -18.31 -8.28
CA HIS A 6 7.16 -16.97 -8.45
C HIS A 6 6.27 -16.03 -9.26
N VAL A 7 5.71 -16.50 -10.37
CA VAL A 7 4.78 -15.71 -11.20
C VAL A 7 3.53 -15.34 -10.39
N SER A 8 3.04 -16.26 -9.56
CA SER A 8 1.90 -16.01 -8.68
C SER A 8 2.22 -14.99 -7.59
N ALA A 9 3.42 -15.05 -7.00
CA ALA A 9 3.89 -14.09 -6.00
C ALA A 9 4.08 -12.67 -6.60
N ASP A 10 4.61 -12.57 -7.81
CA ASP A 10 4.72 -11.29 -8.53
C ASP A 10 3.34 -10.73 -8.85
N LYS A 11 2.42 -11.56 -9.35
CA LYS A 11 1.05 -11.14 -9.61
C LYS A 11 0.35 -10.62 -8.35
N ALA A 12 0.50 -11.31 -7.23
CA ALA A 12 -0.08 -10.88 -5.95
C ALA A 12 0.50 -9.54 -5.48
N LYS A 13 1.81 -9.33 -5.65
CA LYS A 13 2.47 -8.05 -5.38
C LYS A 13 1.90 -6.93 -6.26
N ASP A 14 1.77 -7.16 -7.56
CA ASP A 14 1.27 -6.16 -8.50
C ASP A 14 -0.20 -5.82 -8.25
N ASP A 15 -1.04 -6.85 -8.05
CA ASP A 15 -2.46 -6.66 -7.73
C ASP A 15 -2.64 -5.84 -6.44
N MET A 16 -1.78 -6.07 -5.43
CA MET A 16 -1.81 -5.27 -4.20
C MET A 16 -1.31 -3.84 -4.42
N ALA A 17 -0.23 -3.64 -5.18
CA ALA A 17 0.28 -2.31 -5.50
C ALA A 17 -0.78 -1.47 -6.22
N ASN A 18 -1.48 -2.07 -7.19
CA ASN A 18 -2.59 -1.43 -7.91
C ASN A 18 -3.76 -1.07 -6.97
N ALA A 19 -4.12 -1.97 -6.05
CA ALA A 19 -5.17 -1.70 -5.07
C ALA A 19 -4.78 -0.54 -4.13
N VAL A 20 -3.53 -0.51 -3.68
CA VAL A 20 -2.99 0.60 -2.86
C VAL A 20 -3.01 1.91 -3.62
N GLU A 21 -2.62 1.91 -4.89
CA GLU A 21 -2.69 3.12 -5.72
C GLU A 21 -4.12 3.65 -5.85
N GLY A 22 -5.10 2.77 -6.09
CA GLY A 22 -6.52 3.14 -6.13
C GLY A 22 -7.02 3.71 -4.80
N MET A 23 -6.59 3.14 -3.67
CA MET A 23 -6.89 3.67 -2.34
C MET A 23 -6.28 5.07 -2.14
N LYS A 24 -5.01 5.27 -2.53
CA LYS A 24 -4.34 6.58 -2.43
C LYS A 24 -5.00 7.63 -3.31
N PHE A 25 -5.45 7.26 -4.51
CA PHE A 25 -6.20 8.16 -5.38
C PHE A 25 -7.51 8.60 -4.74
N THR A 26 -8.28 7.66 -4.19
CA THR A 26 -9.54 7.93 -3.49
C THR A 26 -9.30 8.82 -2.27
N LEU A 27 -8.28 8.51 -1.47
CA LEU A 27 -7.91 9.28 -0.29
C LEU A 27 -7.55 10.73 -0.65
N LYS A 28 -6.80 10.92 -1.74
CA LYS A 28 -6.48 12.25 -2.26
C LYS A 28 -7.74 13.00 -2.68
N ALA A 29 -8.64 12.36 -3.44
CA ALA A 29 -9.87 13.00 -3.89
C ALA A 29 -10.72 13.50 -2.71
N ILE A 30 -10.91 12.66 -1.68
CA ILE A 30 -11.66 13.07 -0.47
C ILE A 30 -10.93 14.20 0.26
N THR A 31 -9.60 14.15 0.36
CA THR A 31 -8.81 15.20 1.00
C THR A 31 -8.93 16.54 0.26
N ASP A 32 -8.95 16.52 -1.07
CA ASP A 32 -9.14 17.72 -1.88
C ASP A 32 -10.54 18.33 -1.61
N GLU A 33 -11.60 17.52 -1.55
CA GLU A 33 -12.96 17.97 -1.21
C GLU A 33 -13.07 18.53 0.22
N VAL A 34 -12.44 17.86 1.20
CA VAL A 34 -12.38 18.35 2.59
C VAL A 34 -11.68 19.71 2.66
N ASN A 35 -10.58 19.88 1.94
CA ASN A 35 -9.88 21.16 1.92
C ASN A 35 -10.67 22.24 1.19
N ALA A 36 -11.43 21.90 0.14
CA ALA A 36 -12.34 22.84 -0.52
C ALA A 36 -13.46 23.31 0.42
N ALA A 37 -14.03 22.41 1.22
CA ALA A 37 -15.06 22.73 2.20
C ALA A 37 -14.59 23.66 3.34
N ARG A 38 -13.27 23.78 3.58
CA ARG A 38 -12.72 24.83 4.48
C ARG A 38 -12.97 26.25 3.98
N GLY A 39 -13.29 26.41 2.70
CA GLY A 39 -13.66 27.69 2.09
C GLY A 39 -15.07 28.17 2.47
N TRP A 40 -15.87 27.37 3.17
CA TRP A 40 -17.18 27.81 3.66
C TRP A 40 -17.04 29.01 4.61
N GLU A 41 -18.02 29.90 4.57
CA GLU A 41 -18.07 31.10 5.41
C GLU A 41 -19.02 30.94 6.61
N GLY A 42 -18.85 31.78 7.62
CA GLY A 42 -19.71 31.82 8.81
C GLY A 42 -19.51 30.63 9.77
N ASP A 43 -20.55 30.32 10.56
CA ASP A 43 -20.49 29.33 11.64
C ASP A 43 -20.16 27.91 11.13
N ALA A 44 -20.53 27.60 9.88
CA ALA A 44 -20.21 26.34 9.22
C ALA A 44 -18.69 26.13 9.09
N ARG A 45 -17.92 27.20 8.85
CA ARG A 45 -16.45 27.16 8.80
C ARG A 45 -15.86 26.71 10.12
N SER A 46 -16.31 27.35 11.21
CA SER A 46 -15.78 27.08 12.54
C SER A 46 -16.12 25.66 12.99
N ALA A 47 -17.32 25.17 12.69
CA ALA A 47 -17.74 23.81 13.01
C ALA A 47 -16.99 22.76 12.18
N PHE A 48 -16.67 23.07 10.91
CA PHE A 48 -16.05 22.11 9.99
C PHE A 48 -14.52 22.02 10.15
N ASN A 49 -13.84 23.11 10.52
CA ASN A 49 -12.36 23.14 10.58
C ASN A 49 -11.77 22.03 11.46
N ALA A 50 -12.34 21.78 12.64
CA ALA A 50 -11.85 20.73 13.53
C ALA A 50 -11.98 19.33 12.91
N ALA A 51 -13.08 19.07 12.18
CA ALA A 51 -13.26 17.82 11.45
C ALA A 51 -12.27 17.72 10.28
N ALA A 52 -12.01 18.81 9.57
CA ALA A 52 -11.05 18.86 8.48
C ALA A 52 -9.60 18.67 8.94
N ASP A 53 -9.22 19.22 10.11
CA ASP A 53 -7.89 19.02 10.71
C ASP A 53 -7.69 17.55 11.09
N ARG A 54 -8.72 16.95 11.72
CA ARG A 54 -8.72 15.53 12.07
C ARG A 54 -8.61 14.65 10.82
N TRP A 55 -9.41 14.94 9.79
CA TRP A 55 -9.35 14.22 8.51
C TRP A 55 -7.95 14.26 7.91
N ASN A 56 -7.32 15.44 7.82
CA ASN A 56 -5.99 15.57 7.24
C ASN A 56 -4.92 14.77 8.02
N THR A 57 -5.08 14.66 9.34
CA THR A 57 -4.21 13.83 10.20
C THR A 57 -4.40 12.35 9.88
N GLU A 58 -5.63 11.85 9.94
CA GLU A 58 -5.96 10.45 9.66
C GLU A 58 -5.60 10.06 8.21
N ALA A 59 -5.78 10.96 7.24
CA ALA A 59 -5.38 10.74 5.86
C ALA A 59 -3.86 10.61 5.70
N THR A 60 -3.09 11.40 6.45
CA THR A 60 -1.61 11.29 6.46
C THR A 60 -1.17 9.94 7.04
N GLU A 61 -1.78 9.53 8.15
CA GLU A 61 -1.50 8.24 8.79
C GLU A 61 -1.85 7.06 7.88
N LEU A 62 -3.03 7.09 7.25
CA LEU A 62 -3.48 6.05 6.33
C LEU A 62 -2.56 5.97 5.10
N ASN A 63 -2.18 7.10 4.51
CA ASN A 63 -1.24 7.11 3.38
C ASN A 63 0.12 6.52 3.78
N GLY A 64 0.60 6.78 5.00
CA GLY A 64 1.80 6.16 5.55
C GLY A 64 1.67 4.63 5.68
N ALA A 65 0.54 4.15 6.21
CA ALA A 65 0.27 2.72 6.34
C ALA A 65 0.20 2.01 4.98
N LEU A 66 -0.40 2.66 3.97
CA LEU A 66 -0.50 2.15 2.60
C LEU A 66 0.88 2.03 1.92
N ASN A 67 1.78 2.99 2.14
CA ASN A 67 3.16 2.89 1.65
C ASN A 67 3.89 1.72 2.31
N ARG A 68 3.77 1.60 3.64
CA ARG A 68 4.40 0.50 4.40
C ARG A 68 3.89 -0.86 3.96
N LEU A 69 2.60 -0.98 3.66
CA LEU A 69 2.03 -2.22 3.12
C LEU A 69 2.74 -2.62 1.81
N THR A 70 2.92 -1.66 0.91
CA THR A 70 3.58 -1.86 -0.40
C THR A 70 5.03 -2.31 -0.22
N GLU A 71 5.76 -1.70 0.70
CA GLU A 71 7.14 -2.07 1.05
C GLU A 71 7.20 -3.51 1.57
N LEU A 72 6.38 -3.86 2.56
CA LEU A 72 6.39 -5.19 3.19
C LEU A 72 6.09 -6.32 2.18
N VAL A 73 5.19 -6.10 1.22
CA VAL A 73 4.91 -7.11 0.18
C VAL A 73 6.01 -7.17 -0.86
N GLY A 74 6.65 -6.05 -1.18
CA GLY A 74 7.88 -6.06 -1.97
C GLY A 74 8.98 -6.89 -1.32
N GLU A 75 9.22 -6.69 -0.03
CA GLU A 75 10.19 -7.44 0.78
C GLU A 75 9.82 -8.92 0.89
N GLY A 76 8.55 -9.23 1.12
CA GLY A 76 8.03 -10.59 1.20
C GLY A 76 8.21 -11.36 -0.10
N SER A 77 7.86 -10.76 -1.25
CA SER A 77 8.05 -11.36 -2.57
C SER A 77 9.55 -11.61 -2.86
N ALA A 78 10.43 -10.66 -2.54
CA ALA A 78 11.87 -10.83 -2.71
C ALA A 78 12.45 -11.94 -1.81
N THR A 79 11.98 -12.00 -0.55
CA THR A 79 12.42 -13.04 0.41
C THR A 79 11.96 -14.42 0.00
N PHE A 80 10.71 -14.55 -0.44
CA PHE A 80 10.17 -15.80 -0.98
C PHE A 80 11.01 -16.32 -2.14
N LYS A 81 11.32 -15.46 -3.13
CA LYS A 81 12.17 -15.84 -4.27
C LYS A 81 13.57 -16.29 -3.88
N ARG A 82 14.17 -15.64 -2.88
CA ARG A 82 15.50 -16.01 -2.38
C ARG A 82 15.48 -17.38 -1.69
N MET A 83 14.48 -17.64 -0.85
CA MET A 83 14.35 -18.93 -0.14
C MET A 83 14.18 -20.10 -1.12
N ASP A 84 13.38 -19.91 -2.17
CA ASP A 84 13.21 -20.93 -3.22
C ASP A 84 14.52 -21.20 -3.98
N ALA A 85 15.27 -20.14 -4.33
CA ALA A 85 16.56 -20.30 -5.01
C ALA A 85 17.59 -21.05 -4.15
N GLU A 86 17.67 -20.72 -2.85
CA GLU A 86 18.54 -21.42 -1.90
C GLU A 86 18.16 -22.91 -1.76
N GLY A 87 16.84 -23.22 -1.75
CA GLY A 87 16.35 -24.59 -1.68
C GLY A 87 16.60 -25.41 -2.96
N GLU A 88 16.49 -24.80 -4.13
CA GLU A 88 16.85 -25.45 -5.41
C GLU A 88 18.36 -25.79 -5.46
N ASP A 89 19.22 -24.86 -5.03
CA ASP A 89 20.67 -25.07 -4.97
C ASP A 89 21.04 -26.22 -4.01
N GLU A 90 20.44 -26.28 -2.82
CA GLU A 90 20.66 -27.36 -1.85
C GLU A 90 20.21 -28.72 -2.40
N PHE A 91 19.04 -28.78 -3.03
CA PHE A 91 18.52 -30.03 -3.59
C PHE A 91 19.34 -30.54 -4.78
N ASN A 92 19.86 -29.64 -5.61
CA ASN A 92 20.74 -29.99 -6.71
C ASN A 92 22.11 -30.51 -6.23
N TYR A 93 22.62 -29.99 -5.11
CA TYR A 93 23.86 -30.46 -4.49
C TYR A 93 23.77 -31.90 -3.94
N ILE A 94 22.61 -32.29 -3.38
CA ILE A 94 22.40 -33.63 -2.79
C ILE A 94 22.24 -34.73 -3.87
N LYS A 95 21.92 -34.37 -5.13
CA LYS A 95 21.71 -35.32 -6.24
C LYS A 95 23.00 -35.75 -6.96
N ILE A 96 24.16 -35.28 -6.53
CA ILE A 96 25.49 -35.67 -7.02
C ILE A 96 26.11 -36.64 -6.01
#